data_AF-A0A0G0PGQ8-F1
#
_entry.id   AF-A0A0G0PGQ8-F1
#
_cell.length_a   1.000
_cell.length_b   1.000
_cell.length_c   1.000
_cell.angle_alpha   90.00
_cell.angle_beta   90.00
_cell.angle_gamma   90.00
#
_symmetry.space_group_name_H-M   'P 1'
#
loop_
_entity.id
_entity.type
_entity.pdbx_description
1 polymer ?
#
loop_
_entity_poly.entity_id
_entity_poly.type
_entity_poly.pdbx_seq_one_letter_code
_entity_poly.pdbx_strand_id
1 'polypeptide(L)'
;PDYVRIYMTDERHQPYIFFLYYLKYPEPLFFEAVRYNERISKSYNLVLTFDKYQFGGWDPIESKPLEGVLYVVTPSQYNGLRHKASFDTVKSIYYPDGSEAFHLVTAKKNE
;
A
#
# COMPACT_ATOMS: atom_id res chain seq x y z
N PRO A 1 11.59 -10.01 6.06
CA PRO A 1 10.39 -10.81 5.72
C PRO A 1 10.03 -10.61 4.25
N ASP A 2 9.98 -11.69 3.48
CA ASP A 2 9.50 -11.64 2.10
C ASP A 2 7.97 -11.72 2.10
N TYR A 3 7.32 -10.58 1.88
CA TYR A 3 5.87 -10.50 1.75
C TYR A 3 5.45 -11.01 0.37
N VAL A 4 4.47 -11.92 0.34
CA VAL A 4 3.92 -12.48 -0.91
C VAL A 4 2.99 -11.49 -1.62
N ARG A 5 2.46 -10.50 -0.90
CA ARG A 5 1.61 -9.43 -1.44
C ARG A 5 1.76 -8.16 -0.63
N ILE A 6 1.71 -7.01 -1.30
CA ILE A 6 1.77 -5.69 -0.66
C ILE A 6 0.57 -4.87 -1.13
N TYR A 7 -0.35 -4.56 -0.22
CA TYR A 7 -1.44 -3.63 -0.48
C TYR A 7 -0.98 -2.20 -0.19
N MET A 8 -1.16 -1.30 -1.14
CA MET A 8 -0.96 0.14 -0.97
C MET A 8 -2.30 0.84 -1.10
N THR A 9 -2.58 1.75 -0.18
CA THR A 9 -3.72 2.66 -0.30
C THR A 9 -3.68 3.50 -1.57
N ASP A 10 -4.82 3.61 -2.25
CA ASP A 10 -5.03 4.46 -3.42
C ASP A 10 -5.63 5.84 -3.06
N GLU A 11 -5.84 6.11 -1.76
CA GLU A 11 -6.46 7.35 -1.23
C GLU A 11 -5.81 8.64 -1.75
N ARG A 12 -4.52 8.60 -2.10
CA ARG A 12 -3.78 9.77 -2.63
C ARG A 12 -3.77 9.87 -4.16
N HIS A 13 -4.52 9.02 -4.87
CA HIS A 13 -4.68 8.97 -6.33
C HIS A 13 -3.40 8.81 -7.20
N GLN A 14 -2.19 8.88 -6.62
CA GLN A 14 -0.90 8.65 -7.30
C GLN A 14 0.07 7.80 -6.45
N PRO A 15 -0.36 6.64 -5.94
CA PRO A 15 0.48 5.82 -5.05
C PRO A 15 1.73 5.25 -5.75
N TYR A 16 1.75 5.17 -7.08
CA TYR A 16 2.91 4.69 -7.84
C TYR A 16 4.09 5.68 -7.85
N ILE A 17 3.85 7.00 -7.72
CA ILE A 17 4.93 7.99 -7.57
C ILE A 17 5.76 7.70 -6.33
N PHE A 18 5.09 7.29 -5.25
CA PHE A 18 5.77 6.87 -4.02
C PHE A 18 6.75 5.72 -4.31
N PHE A 19 6.32 4.71 -5.07
CA PHE A 19 7.16 3.54 -5.34
C PHE A 19 8.26 3.81 -6.38
N LEU A 20 7.97 4.51 -7.47
CA LEU A 20 8.98 4.85 -8.48
C LEU A 20 10.07 5.73 -7.88
N TYR A 21 9.70 6.70 -7.04
CA TYR A 21 10.65 7.64 -6.47
C TYR A 21 11.41 7.08 -5.26
N TYR A 22 10.73 6.39 -4.32
CA TYR A 22 11.39 5.88 -3.11
C TYR A 22 12.06 4.51 -3.27
N LEU A 23 11.51 3.62 -4.11
CA LEU A 23 12.13 2.29 -4.33
C LEU A 23 13.17 2.28 -5.44
N LYS A 24 13.32 3.38 -6.19
CA LYS A 24 14.21 3.47 -7.37
C LYS A 24 13.98 2.30 -8.34
N TYR A 25 12.72 1.91 -8.53
CA TYR A 25 12.37 0.78 -9.38
C TYR A 25 12.69 1.13 -10.86
N PRO A 26 13.31 0.23 -11.65
CA PRO A 26 13.66 0.54 -13.03
C PRO A 26 12.42 0.83 -13.89
N GLU A 27 12.40 1.99 -14.53
CA GLU A 27 11.28 2.49 -15.32
C GLU A 27 10.82 1.52 -16.44
N PRO A 28 11.71 0.84 -17.20
CA PRO A 28 11.28 -0.10 -18.24
C PRO A 28 10.50 -1.29 -17.68
N LEU A 29 10.97 -1.83 -16.54
CA LEU A 29 10.30 -2.95 -15.87
C LEU A 29 8.95 -2.54 -15.30
N PHE A 30 8.78 -1.25 -14.94
CA PHE A 30 7.49 -0.73 -14.51
C PHE A 30 6.45 -0.79 -15.62
N PHE A 31 6.78 -0.29 -16.81
CA PHE A 31 5.86 -0.25 -17.95
C PHE A 31 5.46 -1.65 -18.45
N GLU A 32 6.31 -2.65 -18.28
CA GLU A 32 6.00 -4.04 -18.67
C GLU A 32 5.01 -4.74 -17.72
N ALA A 33 5.04 -4.42 -16.42
CA ALA A 33 4.24 -5.14 -15.41
C ALA A 33 3.06 -4.35 -14.83
N VAL A 34 2.90 -3.07 -15.21
CA VAL A 34 1.80 -2.22 -14.74
C VAL A 34 0.47 -2.63 -15.37
N ARG A 35 -0.58 -2.76 -14.54
CA ARG A 35 -1.96 -2.90 -15.02
C ARG A 35 -2.77 -1.69 -14.62
N TYR A 36 -3.47 -1.06 -15.56
CA TYR A 36 -4.29 0.12 -15.29
C TYR A 36 -5.77 -0.24 -15.11
N ASN A 37 -6.52 0.59 -14.39
CA ASN A 37 -7.95 0.42 -14.23
C ASN A 37 -8.71 0.90 -15.48
N GLU A 38 -9.19 -0.03 -16.30
CA GLU A 38 -9.93 0.28 -17.54
C GLU A 38 -11.39 0.72 -17.29
N ARG A 39 -11.91 0.61 -16.06
CA ARG A 39 -13.35 0.81 -15.77
C ARG A 39 -13.74 2.21 -15.31
N ILE A 40 -12.78 3.08 -14.97
CA ILE A 40 -13.07 4.42 -14.45
C ILE A 40 -12.56 5.48 -15.42
N SER A 41 -13.49 6.08 -16.16
CA SER A 41 -13.30 7.31 -16.94
C SER A 41 -13.05 8.50 -15.99
N LYS A 42 -11.89 8.54 -15.34
CA LYS A 42 -11.31 9.76 -14.78
C LYS A 42 -9.88 9.83 -15.29
N SER A 43 -9.45 11.03 -15.65
CA SER A 43 -8.22 11.45 -16.33
C SER A 43 -6.87 11.00 -15.75
N TYR A 44 -6.85 10.02 -14.83
CA TYR A 44 -5.68 9.51 -14.12
C TYR A 44 -5.79 7.99 -14.07
N ASN A 45 -4.95 7.30 -14.85
CA ASN A 45 -4.90 5.84 -14.85
C ASN A 45 -4.36 5.36 -13.49
N LEU A 46 -5.27 5.00 -12.58
CA LEU A 46 -4.91 4.36 -11.32
C LEU A 46 -4.31 3.00 -11.68
N VAL A 47 -2.99 2.87 -11.48
CA VAL A 47 -2.32 1.58 -11.49
C VAL A 47 -3.04 0.67 -10.51
N LEU A 48 -3.53 -0.49 -10.97
CA LEU A 48 -4.19 -1.49 -10.15
C LEU A 48 -3.18 -2.40 -9.45
N THR A 49 -2.20 -2.88 -10.19
CA THR A 49 -1.18 -3.79 -9.68
C THR A 49 0.13 -3.59 -10.43
N PHE A 50 1.22 -3.84 -9.73
CA PHE A 50 2.56 -3.91 -10.29
C PHE A 50 3.37 -4.95 -9.50
N ASP A 51 3.89 -6.00 -10.14
CA ASP A 51 4.58 -7.11 -9.45
C ASP A 51 3.76 -7.63 -8.23
N LYS A 52 4.32 -7.63 -7.01
CA LYS A 52 3.61 -8.01 -5.76
C LYS A 52 2.76 -6.89 -5.16
N TYR A 53 2.80 -5.68 -5.72
CA TYR A 53 2.07 -4.51 -5.23
C TYR A 53 0.66 -4.47 -5.82
N GLN A 54 -0.32 -4.29 -4.94
CA GLN A 54 -1.71 -4.05 -5.29
C GLN A 54 -2.12 -2.69 -4.74
N PHE A 55 -2.71 -1.86 -5.59
CA PHE A 55 -3.14 -0.52 -5.23
C PHE A 55 -4.66 -0.54 -5.05
N GLY A 56 -5.12 -0.25 -3.83
CA GLY A 56 -6.50 -0.51 -3.45
C GLY A 56 -6.80 -2.01 -3.37
N GLY A 57 -8.04 -2.41 -3.66
CA GLY A 57 -8.44 -3.83 -3.69
C GLY A 57 -8.59 -4.49 -2.31
N TRP A 58 -8.51 -3.71 -1.24
CA TRP A 58 -8.80 -4.14 0.12
C TRP A 58 -9.53 -3.01 0.86
N ASP A 59 -10.40 -3.37 1.80
CA ASP A 59 -11.14 -2.40 2.62
C ASP A 59 -10.42 -2.23 3.97
N PRO A 60 -9.74 -1.10 4.24
CA PRO A 60 -9.02 -0.90 5.49
C PRO A 60 -9.93 -0.88 6.73
N ILE A 61 -11.23 -0.62 6.57
CA ILE A 61 -12.17 -0.59 7.68
C ILE A 61 -12.54 -2.01 8.08
N GLU A 62 -12.96 -2.84 7.13
CA GLU A 62 -13.55 -4.16 7.44
C GLU A 62 -12.57 -5.34 7.31
N SER A 63 -11.41 -5.16 6.66
CA SER A 63 -10.48 -6.27 6.40
C SER A 63 -9.65 -6.63 7.64
N LYS A 64 -9.52 -7.93 7.90
CA LYS A 64 -8.53 -8.49 8.83
C LYS A 64 -7.17 -8.67 8.14
N PRO A 65 -6.05 -8.58 8.88
CA PRO A 65 -4.75 -8.84 8.28
C PRO A 65 -4.61 -10.30 7.87
N LEU A 66 -3.98 -10.53 6.73
CA LEU A 66 -3.60 -11.86 6.24
C LEU A 66 -2.11 -12.10 6.46
N GLU A 67 -1.75 -13.33 6.79
CA GLU A 67 -0.35 -13.72 6.92
C GLU A 67 0.41 -13.57 5.60
N GLY A 68 1.67 -13.13 5.69
CA GLY A 68 2.52 -12.88 4.52
C GLY A 68 2.15 -11.64 3.70
N VAL A 69 1.17 -10.85 4.13
CA VAL A 69 0.71 -9.63 3.44
C VAL A 69 1.14 -8.38 4.20
N LEU A 70 1.73 -7.43 3.48
CA LEU A 70 2.04 -6.09 3.98
C LEU A 70 0.98 -5.10 3.51
N TYR A 71 0.55 -4.21 4.40
CA TYR A 71 -0.41 -3.15 4.10
C TYR A 71 0.25 -1.81 4.34
N VAL A 72 0.21 -0.93 3.34
CA VAL A 72 0.71 0.44 3.41
C VAL A 72 -0.50 1.37 3.46
N VAL A 73 -0.70 1.99 4.62
CA VAL A 73 -1.87 2.81 4.95
C VAL A 73 -1.47 4.24 5.26
N THR A 74 -2.38 5.19 5.01
CA THR A 74 -2.23 6.57 5.51
C THR A 74 -2.39 6.61 7.05
N PRO A 75 -1.95 7.68 7.73
CA PRO A 75 -2.19 7.85 9.15
C PRO A 75 -3.68 7.81 9.53
N SER A 76 -4.55 8.37 8.69
CA SER A 76 -6.01 8.34 8.86
C SER A 76 -6.53 6.90 8.83
N GLN A 77 -6.16 6.14 7.79
CA GLN A 77 -6.54 4.74 7.66
C GLN A 77 -5.98 3.88 8.80
N TYR A 78 -4.72 4.08 9.20
CA TYR A 78 -4.09 3.36 10.31
C TYR A 78 -4.83 3.57 11.64
N ASN A 79 -5.33 4.78 11.88
CA ASN A 79 -6.14 5.09 13.06
C ASN A 79 -7.57 4.55 12.96
N GLY A 80 -8.10 4.42 11.74
CA GLY A 80 -9.44 3.89 11.45
C GLY A 80 -9.52 2.36 11.28
N LEU A 81 -8.41 1.61 11.38
CA LEU A 81 -8.43 0.15 11.25
C LEU A 81 -9.31 -0.48 12.34
N ARG A 82 -10.43 -1.10 11.96
CA ARG A 82 -11.32 -1.78 12.93
C ARG A 82 -10.62 -2.90 13.68
N HIS A 83 -9.74 -3.62 12.99
CA HIS A 83 -8.98 -4.74 13.54
C HIS A 83 -7.55 -4.36 13.93
N LYS A 84 -7.28 -3.09 14.29
CA LYS A 84 -5.93 -2.57 14.60
C LYS A 84 -5.12 -3.46 15.55
N ALA A 85 -5.74 -4.05 16.57
CA ALA A 85 -5.08 -4.93 17.53
C ALA A 85 -4.53 -6.25 16.93
N SER A 86 -5.02 -6.65 15.76
CA SER A 86 -4.54 -7.82 15.01
C SER A 86 -3.41 -7.48 14.03
N PHE A 87 -3.05 -6.20 13.89
CA PHE A 87 -1.92 -5.76 13.08
C PHE A 87 -0.71 -5.47 13.95
N ASP A 88 0.48 -5.77 13.42
CA ASP A 88 1.75 -5.26 13.91
C ASP A 88 2.28 -4.17 12.97
N THR A 89 2.84 -3.11 13.55
CA THR A 89 3.52 -2.06 12.77
C THR A 89 4.94 -2.49 12.48
N VAL A 90 5.25 -2.64 11.19
CA VAL A 90 6.57 -2.99 10.69
C VAL A 90 7.46 -1.75 10.62
N LYS A 91 6.91 -0.65 10.08
CA LYS A 91 7.64 0.60 9.87
C LYS A 91 6.70 1.78 9.68
N SER A 92 7.10 2.95 10.16
CA SER A 92 6.46 4.22 9.82
C SER A 92 7.36 5.02 8.88
N ILE A 93 6.75 5.70 7.92
CA ILE A 93 7.41 6.54 6.93
C ILE A 93 6.97 7.97 7.21
N TYR A 94 7.94 8.88 7.25
CA TYR A 94 7.73 10.29 7.56
C TYR A 94 8.10 11.17 6.36
N TYR A 95 7.43 12.30 6.25
CA TYR A 95 7.84 13.38 5.37
C TYR A 95 9.10 14.09 5.91
N PRO A 96 9.79 14.90 5.07
CA PRO A 96 10.97 15.66 5.52
C PRO A 96 10.69 16.62 6.69
N ASP A 97 9.44 17.06 6.85
CA ASP A 97 9.00 17.91 7.96
C ASP A 97 8.72 17.12 9.26
N GLY A 98 8.89 15.80 9.24
CA GLY A 98 8.65 14.90 10.37
C GLY A 98 7.20 14.45 10.54
N SER A 99 6.27 14.90 9.70
CA SER A 99 4.89 14.44 9.74
C SER A 99 4.73 13.00 9.20
N GLU A 100 3.76 12.24 9.72
CA GLU A 100 3.54 10.86 9.29
C GLU A 100 3.02 10.80 7.85
N ALA A 101 3.75 10.07 6.99
CA ALA A 101 3.36 9.86 5.60
C ALA A 101 2.54 8.56 5.45
N PHE A 102 3.09 7.45 5.92
CA PHE A 102 2.49 6.11 5.83
C PHE A 102 2.91 5.20 6.97
N HIS A 103 2.06 4.23 7.29
CA HIS A 103 2.38 3.10 8.17
C HIS A 103 2.36 1.80 7.37
N LEU A 104 3.41 0.99 7.56
CA LEU A 104 3.54 -0.36 7.02
C LEU A 104 3.15 -1.32 8.13
N VAL A 105 2.05 -2.05 7.93
CA VAL A 105 1.49 -2.97 8.91
C VAL A 105 1.30 -4.36 8.33
N THR A 106 1.42 -5.38 9.16
CA THR A 106 1.27 -6.81 8.77
C THR A 106 0.42 -7.54 9.80
N ALA A 107 -0.01 -8.76 9.50
CA ALA A 107 -0.61 -9.65 10.50
C ALA A 107 0.30 -9.81 11.72
N LYS A 108 -0.27 -9.61 12.90
CA LYS A 108 0.38 -9.92 14.16
C LYS A 108 0.63 -11.42 14.25
N LYS A 109 1.86 -11.81 14.56
CA LYS A 109 2.16 -13.22 14.80
C LYS A 109 1.57 -13.60 16.15
N ASN A 110 0.75 -14.65 16.18
CA ASN A 110 0.41 -15.29 17.44
C ASN A 110 1.67 -16.02 17.92
N GLU A 111 2.24 -15.56 19.04
CA GLU A 111 3.25 -16.32 19.79
C GLU A 111 2.62 -17.52 20.51
#